data_AF-A0A7C5ZSH5-F1
#
_entry.id   AF-A0A7C5ZSH5-F1
#
_cell.length_a   1.000
_cell.length_b   1.000
_cell.length_c   1.000
_cell.angle_alpha   90.00
_cell.angle_beta   90.00
_cell.angle_gamma   90.00
#
_symmetry.space_group_name_H-M   'P 1'
#
loop_
_entity.id
_entity.type
_entity.pdbx_description
1 polymer ?
#
loop_
_entity_poly.entity_id
_entity_poly.type
_entity_poly.pdbx_seq_one_letter_code
_entity_poly.pdbx_strand_id
1 'polypeptide(L)'
;MKCYKQLIFITHFDCFRRGWEEKKSFAVGHFALGYLVAKLTAQATETRMNIPLVLTLSVIPDIDILLPFIEHRGPFHSILMATIIFVPIFVSYGKGGFPYYAALIQHSLLGDYISGGRVQLLWPLTQRLFGIEISIVSHTSIALEWLAFLTAAMVMLKTKDMQTLFQSHNSNLILVIPTFT
;
A
#
# COMPACT_ATOMS: atom_id res chain seq x y z
N MET A 1 9.99 -21.95 -3.55
CA MET A 1 11.43 -21.98 -3.25
C MET A 1 11.70 -23.18 -2.35
N LYS A 2 12.51 -24.16 -2.80
CA LYS A 2 12.75 -25.43 -2.09
C LYS A 2 13.74 -25.19 -0.93
N CYS A 3 13.32 -25.43 0.30
CA CYS A 3 14.19 -25.41 1.48
C CYS A 3 14.77 -26.82 1.66
N TYR A 4 16.06 -26.99 1.38
CA TYR A 4 16.76 -28.26 1.58
C TYR A 4 16.92 -28.53 3.09
N LYS A 5 16.58 -29.76 3.50
CA LYS A 5 16.87 -30.33 4.82
C LYS A 5 18.37 -30.21 5.13
N GLN A 6 18.74 -29.62 6.26
CA GLN A 6 19.56 -30.25 7.31
C GLN A 6 19.72 -29.31 8.52
N LEU A 7 19.69 -29.90 9.73
CA LEU A 7 19.87 -29.37 11.08
C LEU A 7 18.69 -28.61 11.73
N ILE A 8 18.19 -29.31 12.73
CA ILE A 8 16.91 -29.23 13.44
C ILE A 8 17.08 -28.36 14.70
N PHE A 9 16.07 -27.54 14.98
CA PHE A 9 15.72 -26.80 16.21
C PHE A 9 16.04 -25.29 16.38
N ILE A 10 17.04 -24.68 15.73
CA ILE A 10 17.30 -23.21 15.91
C ILE A 10 16.80 -22.35 14.73
N THR A 11 16.66 -22.93 13.54
CA THR A 11 16.37 -22.19 12.29
C THR A 11 14.90 -21.81 12.08
N HIS A 12 13.96 -22.39 12.83
CA HIS A 12 12.54 -22.06 12.69
C HIS A 12 12.19 -20.69 13.26
N PHE A 13 12.86 -20.26 14.34
CA PHE A 13 12.60 -18.96 14.95
C PHE A 13 13.15 -17.81 14.09
N ASP A 14 14.31 -18.00 13.45
CA ASP A 14 14.91 -16.99 12.57
C ASP A 14 14.19 -16.83 11.24
N CYS A 15 13.65 -17.92 10.67
CA CYS A 15 12.85 -17.86 9.44
C CYS A 15 11.49 -17.19 9.70
N PHE A 16 10.89 -17.44 10.86
CA PHE A 16 9.68 -16.74 11.30
C PHE A 16 9.95 -15.26 11.58
N ARG A 17 11.05 -14.93 12.29
CA ARG A 17 11.43 -13.55 12.59
C ARG A 17 11.71 -12.71 11.33
N ARG A 18 12.42 -13.29 10.34
CA ARG A 18 12.64 -12.63 9.03
C ARG A 18 11.32 -12.41 8.29
N GLY A 19 10.44 -13.41 8.22
CA GLY A 19 9.12 -13.24 7.58
C GLY A 19 8.25 -12.14 8.21
N TRP A 20 8.44 -11.84 9.51
CA TRP A 20 7.76 -10.73 10.20
C TRP A 20 8.42 -9.37 10.02
N GLU A 21 9.75 -9.28 9.90
CA GLU A 21 10.42 -8.03 9.52
C GLU A 21 10.16 -7.67 8.04
N GLU A 22 10.09 -8.67 7.17
CA GLU A 22 9.81 -8.55 5.73
C GLU A 22 8.41 -7.96 5.46
N LYS A 23 7.39 -8.32 6.24
CA LYS A 23 6.04 -7.72 6.12
C LYS A 23 5.96 -6.29 6.65
N LYS A 24 6.84 -5.91 7.59
CA LYS A 24 6.80 -4.59 8.23
C LYS A 24 7.40 -3.50 7.35
N SER A 25 8.44 -3.77 6.56
CA SER A 25 9.03 -2.76 5.67
C SER A 25 8.08 -2.38 4.53
N PHE A 26 7.36 -3.38 4.00
CA PHE A 26 6.41 -3.21 2.90
C PHE A 26 5.31 -2.18 3.23
N ALA A 27 4.75 -2.23 4.44
CA ALA A 27 3.74 -1.27 4.89
C ALA A 27 4.25 0.17 4.93
N VAL A 28 5.52 0.40 5.27
CA VAL A 28 6.14 1.75 5.31
C VAL A 28 6.20 2.35 3.91
N GLY A 29 6.56 1.54 2.91
CA GLY A 29 6.54 1.93 1.51
C GLY A 29 5.14 2.35 1.04
N HIS A 30 4.10 1.58 1.39
CA HIS A 30 2.72 1.88 1.02
C HIS A 30 2.18 3.16 1.66
N PHE A 31 2.45 3.39 2.95
CA PHE A 31 2.09 4.67 3.59
C PHE A 31 2.76 5.86 2.89
N ALA A 32 4.05 5.73 2.58
CA ALA A 32 4.82 6.80 1.95
C ALA A 32 4.32 7.10 0.53
N LEU A 33 4.16 6.07 -0.31
CA LEU A 33 3.68 6.22 -1.67
C LEU A 33 2.22 6.67 -1.72
N GLY A 34 1.36 6.10 -0.88
CA GLY A 34 -0.03 6.51 -0.75
C GLY A 34 -0.18 7.99 -0.37
N TYR A 35 0.60 8.45 0.60
CA TYR A 35 0.63 9.88 0.95
C TYR A 35 1.12 10.75 -0.22
N LEU A 36 2.23 10.40 -0.86
CA LEU A 36 2.80 11.20 -1.95
C LEU A 36 1.85 11.31 -3.14
N VAL A 37 1.28 10.19 -3.59
CA VAL A 37 0.35 10.14 -4.71
C VAL A 37 -0.94 10.90 -4.37
N ALA A 38 -1.49 10.72 -3.17
CA ALA A 38 -2.66 11.47 -2.71
C ALA A 38 -2.39 12.97 -2.63
N LYS A 39 -1.21 13.39 -2.13
CA LYS A 39 -0.83 14.80 -2.03
C LYS A 39 -0.73 15.45 -3.40
N LEU A 40 -0.05 14.80 -4.34
CA LEU A 40 0.04 15.26 -5.72
C LEU A 40 -1.34 15.36 -6.37
N THR A 41 -2.20 14.37 -6.15
CA THR A 41 -3.56 14.36 -6.65
C THR A 41 -4.40 15.48 -6.04
N ALA A 42 -4.28 15.72 -4.73
CA ALA A 42 -4.98 16.80 -4.04
C ALA A 42 -4.54 18.17 -4.57
N GLN A 43 -3.25 18.35 -4.83
CA GLN A 43 -2.72 19.57 -5.45
C GLN A 43 -3.23 19.74 -6.89
N ALA A 44 -3.18 18.69 -7.71
CA ALA A 44 -3.64 18.74 -9.09
C ALA A 44 -5.16 18.95 -9.23
N THR A 45 -5.93 18.52 -8.24
CA THR A 45 -7.40 18.67 -8.22
C THR A 45 -7.89 19.85 -7.38
N GLU A 46 -6.97 20.60 -6.77
CA GLU A 46 -7.25 21.72 -5.85
C GLU A 46 -8.18 21.32 -4.68
N THR A 47 -7.99 20.11 -4.15
CA THR A 47 -8.83 19.56 -3.08
C THR A 47 -8.07 19.44 -1.76
N ARG A 48 -8.82 19.36 -0.66
CA ARG A 48 -8.28 19.04 0.66
C ARG A 48 -8.40 17.53 0.88
N MET A 49 -7.43 16.97 1.59
CA MET A 49 -7.43 15.56 1.95
C MET A 49 -7.29 15.37 3.45
N ASN A 50 -7.95 14.36 3.99
CA ASN A 50 -7.78 13.90 5.36
C ASN A 50 -6.60 12.92 5.40
N ILE A 51 -5.49 13.33 6.02
CA ILE A 51 -4.25 12.56 6.04
C ILE A 51 -4.43 11.18 6.70
N PRO A 52 -5.03 11.07 7.91
CA PRO A 52 -5.37 9.77 8.50
C PRO A 52 -6.10 8.82 7.54
N LEU A 53 -7.12 9.31 6.85
CA LEU A 53 -7.92 8.50 5.92
C LEU A 53 -7.11 8.07 4.70
N VAL A 54 -6.29 8.97 4.14
CA VAL A 54 -5.36 8.65 3.02
C VAL A 54 -4.40 7.54 3.42
N LEU A 55 -3.79 7.65 4.60
CA LEU A 55 -2.85 6.64 5.09
C LEU A 55 -3.54 5.31 5.31
N THR A 56 -4.72 5.29 5.93
CA THR A 56 -5.49 4.05 6.12
C THR A 56 -5.87 3.41 4.78
N LEU A 57 -6.38 4.18 3.81
CA LEU A 57 -6.72 3.66 2.48
C LEU A 57 -5.49 3.17 1.69
N SER A 58 -4.29 3.65 2.01
CA SER A 58 -3.07 3.22 1.33
C SER A 58 -2.62 1.80 1.69
N VAL A 59 -3.13 1.23 2.79
CA VAL A 59 -2.75 -0.10 3.29
C VAL A 59 -3.94 -1.06 3.39
N ILE A 60 -5.20 -0.56 3.37
CA ILE A 60 -6.39 -1.42 3.34
C ILE A 60 -6.36 -2.48 2.22
N PRO A 61 -5.90 -2.19 0.99
CA PRO A 61 -5.83 -3.20 -0.06
C PRO A 61 -5.02 -4.44 0.33
N ASP A 62 -3.93 -4.28 1.08
CA ASP A 62 -3.04 -5.35 1.55
C ASP A 62 -3.70 -6.31 2.56
N ILE A 63 -4.91 -6.01 3.07
CA ILE A 63 -5.61 -6.86 4.04
C ILE A 63 -5.95 -8.23 3.44
N ASP A 64 -6.14 -8.31 2.13
CA ASP A 64 -6.43 -9.58 1.46
C ASP A 64 -5.29 -10.61 1.57
N ILE A 65 -4.03 -10.15 1.66
CA ILE A 65 -2.85 -11.00 1.93
C ILE A 65 -2.91 -11.62 3.33
N LEU A 66 -3.58 -10.98 4.28
CA LEU A 66 -3.70 -11.45 5.66
C LEU A 66 -4.85 -12.43 5.87
N LEU A 67 -5.79 -12.52 4.92
CA LEU A 67 -6.94 -13.42 4.98
C LEU A 67 -6.69 -14.67 4.12
N PRO A 68 -6.42 -15.85 4.72
CA PRO A 68 -6.01 -17.05 3.97
C PRO A 68 -7.10 -17.62 3.05
N PHE A 69 -8.33 -17.10 3.11
CA PHE A 69 -9.47 -17.53 2.31
C PHE A 69 -9.72 -16.62 1.10
N ILE A 70 -8.98 -15.53 0.94
CA ILE A 70 -9.11 -14.59 -0.17
C ILE A 70 -7.88 -14.76 -1.08
N GLU A 71 -8.11 -15.22 -2.31
CA GLU A 71 -7.06 -15.21 -3.32
C GLU A 71 -6.84 -13.75 -3.75
N HIS A 72 -5.64 -13.23 -3.48
CA HIS A 72 -5.20 -11.94 -4.01
C HIS A 72 -5.30 -11.97 -5.55
N ARG A 73 -6.11 -11.07 -6.11
CA ARG A 73 -6.35 -10.95 -7.56
C ARG A 73 -5.46 -9.86 -8.13
N GLY A 74 -5.14 -9.96 -9.42
CA GLY A 74 -4.22 -9.02 -10.03
C GLY A 74 -4.75 -7.58 -10.14
N PRO A 75 -3.86 -6.61 -10.41
CA PRO A 75 -4.15 -5.17 -10.34
C PRO A 75 -5.39 -4.68 -11.08
N PHE A 76 -5.71 -5.24 -12.25
CA PHE A 76 -6.90 -4.85 -13.01
C PHE A 76 -8.19 -5.10 -12.22
N HIS A 77 -8.26 -6.21 -11.49
CA HIS A 77 -9.39 -6.50 -10.62
C HIS A 77 -9.53 -5.47 -9.50
N SER A 78 -8.44 -5.20 -8.80
CA SER A 78 -8.42 -4.29 -7.66
C SER A 78 -8.76 -2.86 -8.08
N ILE A 79 -8.24 -2.39 -9.22
CA ILE A 79 -8.58 -1.08 -9.78
C ILE A 79 -10.05 -1.03 -10.21
N LEU A 80 -10.58 -2.08 -10.84
CA LEU A 80 -11.97 -2.14 -11.24
C LEU A 80 -12.91 -2.09 -10.02
N MET A 81 -12.62 -2.87 -8.98
CA MET A 81 -13.40 -2.89 -7.75
C MET A 81 -13.31 -1.55 -7.00
N ALA A 82 -12.10 -0.98 -6.89
CA ALA A 82 -11.91 0.36 -6.35
C ALA A 82 -12.73 1.40 -7.12
N THR A 83 -12.73 1.33 -8.46
CA THR A 83 -13.51 2.24 -9.31
C THR A 83 -15.00 2.14 -8.99
N ILE A 84 -15.56 0.92 -8.96
CA ILE A 84 -16.97 0.68 -8.67
C ILE A 84 -17.36 1.26 -7.31
N ILE A 85 -16.55 1.02 -6.27
CA ILE A 85 -16.78 1.56 -4.92
C ILE A 85 -16.69 3.09 -4.93
N PHE A 86 -15.78 3.67 -5.71
CA PHE A 86 -15.59 5.11 -5.77
C PHE A 86 -16.58 5.84 -6.69
N VAL A 87 -17.32 5.17 -7.58
CA VAL A 87 -18.38 5.81 -8.38
C VAL A 87 -19.36 6.61 -7.50
N PRO A 88 -20.03 6.04 -6.48
CA PRO A 88 -20.93 6.82 -5.63
C PRO A 88 -20.21 7.92 -4.85
N ILE A 89 -18.94 7.71 -4.48
CA ILE A 89 -18.12 8.71 -3.79
C ILE A 89 -17.83 9.89 -4.73
N PHE A 90 -17.47 9.65 -5.98
CA PHE A 90 -17.25 10.70 -6.98
C PHE A 90 -18.54 11.44 -7.32
N VAL A 91 -19.69 10.75 -7.38
CA VAL A 91 -20.99 11.39 -7.58
C VAL A 91 -21.32 12.33 -6.41
N SER A 92 -21.00 11.93 -5.17
CA SER A 92 -21.37 12.69 -3.97
C SER A 92 -20.36 13.80 -3.60
N TYR A 93 -19.07 13.53 -3.76
CA TYR A 93 -17.97 14.40 -3.31
C TYR A 93 -17.15 15.02 -4.45
N GLY A 94 -17.49 14.70 -5.70
CA GLY A 94 -16.84 15.23 -6.89
C GLY A 94 -15.33 15.01 -6.86
N LYS A 95 -14.58 16.08 -7.12
CA LYS A 95 -13.12 16.05 -7.18
C LYS A 95 -12.47 15.69 -5.83
N GLY A 96 -13.16 15.90 -4.71
CA GLY A 96 -12.65 15.58 -3.37
C GLY A 96 -12.37 14.09 -3.15
N GLY A 97 -12.94 13.20 -3.96
CA GLY A 97 -12.69 11.77 -3.90
C GLY A 97 -11.34 11.33 -4.49
N PHE A 98 -10.74 12.12 -5.40
CA PHE A 98 -9.57 11.69 -6.17
C PHE A 98 -8.34 11.37 -5.32
N PRO A 99 -7.96 12.17 -4.29
CA PRO A 99 -6.80 11.86 -3.46
C PRO A 99 -6.93 10.50 -2.76
N TYR A 100 -8.13 10.16 -2.29
CA TYR A 100 -8.43 8.90 -1.62
C TYR A 100 -8.44 7.72 -2.59
N TYR A 101 -9.00 7.92 -3.78
CA TYR A 101 -8.97 6.92 -4.84
C TYR A 101 -7.53 6.61 -5.25
N ALA A 102 -6.72 7.66 -5.44
CA ALA A 102 -5.32 7.53 -5.80
C ALA A 102 -4.50 6.82 -4.71
N ALA A 103 -4.78 7.12 -3.43
CA ALA A 103 -4.20 6.41 -2.29
C ALA A 103 -4.55 4.91 -2.26
N LEU A 104 -5.76 4.55 -2.69
CA LEU A 104 -6.21 3.16 -2.72
C LEU A 104 -5.59 2.38 -3.87
N ILE A 105 -5.59 2.93 -5.09
CA ILE A 105 -5.12 2.20 -6.29
C ILE A 105 -3.59 2.14 -6.44
N GLN A 106 -2.85 3.00 -5.74
CA GLN A 106 -1.37 2.98 -5.78
C GLN A 106 -0.80 1.59 -5.46
N HIS A 107 -1.46 0.89 -4.53
CA HIS A 107 -1.01 -0.40 -4.03
C HIS A 107 -0.96 -1.40 -5.19
N SER A 108 -2.05 -1.51 -5.94
CA SER A 108 -2.12 -2.40 -7.09
C SER A 108 -1.32 -1.94 -8.30
N LEU A 109 -1.17 -0.63 -8.52
CA LEU A 109 -0.52 -0.12 -9.73
C LEU A 109 1.02 -0.09 -9.62
N LEU A 110 1.53 0.28 -8.45
CA LEU A 110 2.97 0.49 -8.22
C LEU A 110 3.55 -0.61 -7.33
N GLY A 111 2.82 -0.99 -6.27
CA GLY A 111 3.24 -2.05 -5.35
C GLY A 111 3.31 -3.40 -6.06
N ASP A 112 2.16 -3.94 -6.45
CA ASP A 112 2.06 -5.30 -7.03
C ASP A 112 2.83 -5.47 -8.36
N TYR A 113 2.91 -4.41 -9.17
CA TYR A 113 3.57 -4.47 -10.47
C TYR A 113 5.11 -4.50 -10.36
N ILE A 114 5.67 -3.75 -9.41
CA ILE A 114 7.12 -3.61 -9.23
C ILE A 114 7.64 -4.66 -8.25
N SER A 115 6.90 -4.92 -7.17
CA SER A 115 7.29 -5.78 -6.06
C SER A 115 6.47 -7.06 -6.06
N GLY A 116 7.14 -8.21 -5.99
CA GLY A 116 6.50 -9.54 -5.91
C GLY A 116 6.66 -10.34 -7.19
N GLY A 117 6.55 -9.70 -8.36
CA GLY A 117 6.70 -10.34 -9.67
C GLY A 117 5.63 -11.41 -9.94
N ARG A 118 5.33 -11.66 -11.22
CA ARG A 118 4.36 -12.70 -11.63
C ARG A 118 2.94 -12.49 -11.08
N VAL A 119 2.40 -11.29 -11.23
CA VAL A 119 0.98 -11.00 -10.96
C VAL A 119 0.14 -11.20 -12.22
N GLN A 120 -1.10 -11.64 -12.05
CA GLN A 120 -2.08 -11.75 -13.14
C GLN A 120 -2.63 -10.37 -13.50
N LEU A 121 -1.80 -9.52 -14.10
CA LEU A 121 -2.07 -8.09 -14.31
C LEU A 121 -3.47 -7.80 -14.87
N LEU A 122 -3.93 -8.61 -15.81
CA LEU A 122 -5.17 -8.42 -16.57
C LEU A 122 -6.28 -9.40 -16.18
N TRP A 123 -6.21 -10.05 -15.01
CA TRP A 123 -7.29 -10.93 -14.57
C TRP A 123 -8.61 -10.15 -14.44
N PRO A 124 -9.77 -10.67 -14.91
CA PRO A 124 -10.02 -12.02 -15.41
C PRO A 124 -9.85 -12.21 -16.92
N LEU A 125 -9.46 -11.16 -17.68
CA LEU A 125 -9.32 -11.23 -19.14
C LEU A 125 -8.23 -12.21 -19.57
N THR A 126 -7.15 -12.33 -18.79
CA THR A 126 -6.12 -13.35 -19.00
C THR A 126 -5.48 -13.76 -17.68
N GLN A 127 -5.03 -15.02 -17.62
CA GLN A 127 -4.28 -15.58 -16.50
C GLN A 127 -2.77 -15.52 -16.71
N ARG A 128 -2.29 -14.86 -17.78
CA ARG A 128 -0.86 -14.65 -18.00
C ARG A 128 -0.25 -13.81 -16.87
N LEU A 129 0.93 -14.23 -16.44
CA LEU A 129 1.68 -13.59 -15.37
C LEU A 129 2.59 -12.51 -15.98
N PHE A 130 2.53 -11.32 -15.41
CA PHE A 130 3.35 -10.16 -15.78
C PHE A 130 4.04 -9.62 -14.53
N GLY A 131 5.05 -8.76 -14.71
CA GLY A 131 5.71 -8.07 -13.62
C GLY A 131 7.23 -8.16 -13.69
N ILE A 132 7.89 -7.22 -13.03
CA ILE A 132 9.33 -7.23 -12.88
C ILE A 132 9.61 -8.14 -11.67
N GLU A 133 10.38 -9.21 -11.85
CA GLU A 133 10.68 -10.18 -10.76
C GLU A 133 11.66 -9.61 -9.73
N ILE A 134 11.42 -8.38 -9.27
CA ILE A 134 12.16 -7.79 -8.15
C ILE A 134 11.56 -8.40 -6.88
N SER A 135 12.37 -9.22 -6.22
CA SER A 135 12.02 -9.77 -4.92
C SER A 135 11.75 -8.64 -3.92
N ILE A 136 10.67 -8.77 -3.15
CA ILE A 136 10.29 -7.79 -2.10
C ILE A 136 11.42 -7.62 -1.08
N VAL A 137 12.22 -8.67 -0.86
CA VAL A 137 13.37 -8.66 0.05
C VAL A 137 14.68 -8.21 -0.62
N SER A 138 14.62 -7.72 -1.87
CA SER A 138 15.80 -7.27 -2.58
C SER A 138 16.32 -5.94 -2.01
N HIS A 139 17.64 -5.73 -2.11
CA HIS A 139 18.24 -4.44 -1.76
C HIS A 139 17.63 -3.27 -2.56
N THR A 140 17.18 -3.53 -3.80
CA THR A 140 16.51 -2.55 -4.64
C THR A 140 15.15 -2.15 -4.08
N SER A 141 14.30 -3.11 -3.69
CA SER A 141 12.99 -2.84 -3.07
C SER A 141 13.14 -2.06 -1.77
N ILE A 142 14.06 -2.50 -0.90
CA ILE A 142 14.35 -1.82 0.37
C ILE A 142 14.81 -0.37 0.10
N ALA A 143 15.73 -0.15 -0.85
CA ALA A 143 16.18 1.20 -1.18
C ALA A 143 15.06 2.10 -1.71
N LEU A 144 14.16 1.56 -2.53
CA LEU A 144 13.00 2.30 -3.05
C LEU A 144 12.00 2.66 -1.94
N GLU A 145 11.73 1.74 -1.01
CA GLU A 145 10.88 2.00 0.17
C GLU A 145 11.46 3.13 1.03
N TRP A 146 12.77 3.08 1.33
CA TRP A 146 13.43 4.13 2.09
C TRP A 146 13.44 5.48 1.37
N LEU A 147 13.66 5.48 0.06
CA LEU A 147 13.62 6.72 -0.73
C LEU A 147 12.22 7.34 -0.73
N ALA A 148 11.18 6.51 -0.91
CA ALA A 148 9.79 6.95 -0.85
C ALA A 148 9.45 7.50 0.54
N PHE A 149 9.84 6.79 1.61
CA PHE A 149 9.62 7.20 2.99
C PHE A 149 10.29 8.54 3.32
N LEU A 150 11.57 8.70 2.98
CA LEU A 150 12.30 9.94 3.22
C LEU A 150 11.68 11.11 2.44
N THR A 151 11.28 10.87 1.19
CA THR A 151 10.59 11.87 0.37
C THR A 151 9.25 12.27 1.00
N ALA A 152 8.43 11.30 1.40
CA ALA A 152 7.16 11.55 2.08
C ALA A 152 7.36 12.34 3.37
N ALA A 153 8.33 11.95 4.21
CA ALA A 153 8.65 12.65 5.45
C ALA A 153 9.07 14.12 5.19
N MET A 154 9.93 14.36 4.21
CA MET A 154 10.34 15.73 3.84
C MET A 154 9.14 16.57 3.36
N VAL A 155 8.25 15.99 2.54
CA VAL A 155 7.03 16.68 2.07
C VAL A 155 6.11 16.99 3.25
N MET A 156 5.84 16.02 4.13
CA MET A 156 4.97 16.20 5.30
C MET A 156 5.49 17.28 6.25
N LEU A 157 6.80 17.38 6.43
CA LEU A 157 7.44 18.42 7.24
C LEU A 157 7.28 19.80 6.57
N LYS A 158 7.54 19.89 5.26
CA LYS A 158 7.42 21.17 4.53
C LYS A 158 5.99 21.68 4.46
N THR A 159 5.01 20.80 4.31
CA THR A 159 3.59 21.20 4.23
C THR A 159 2.92 21.29 5.60
N LYS A 160 3.65 20.97 6.68
CA LYS A 160 3.13 20.90 8.07
C LYS A 160 2.01 19.88 8.27
N ASP A 161 1.84 18.96 7.32
CA ASP A 161 0.87 17.86 7.37
C ASP A 161 1.09 16.96 8.59
N MET A 162 2.35 16.86 9.04
CA MET A 162 2.72 16.12 10.25
C MET A 162 2.02 16.65 11.51
N GLN A 163 1.75 17.97 11.59
CA GLN A 163 1.07 18.56 12.75
C GLN A 163 -0.36 18.03 12.89
N THR A 164 -1.04 17.71 11.79
CA THR A 164 -2.40 17.14 11.78
C THR A 164 -2.45 15.77 12.44
N LEU A 165 -1.36 14.99 12.37
CA LEU A 165 -1.27 13.69 13.02
C LEU A 165 -1.05 13.79 14.54
N PHE A 166 -0.35 14.83 14.99
CA PHE A 166 -0.07 15.06 16.42
C PHE A 166 -1.16 15.87 17.15
N GLN A 167 -2.03 16.55 16.41
CA GLN A 167 -3.19 17.23 17.00
C GLN A 167 -4.30 16.21 17.32
N SER A 168 -4.97 16.38 18.45
CA SER A 168 -6.08 15.52 18.84
C SER A 168 -7.29 15.78 17.93
N HIS A 169 -7.57 14.84 17.04
CA HIS A 169 -8.74 14.85 16.15
C HIS A 169 -9.36 13.46 16.07
N ASN A 170 -10.70 13.40 16.05
CA ASN A 170 -11.45 12.14 15.94
C ASN A 170 -11.11 11.36 14.66
N SER A 171 -10.69 12.03 13.58
CA SER A 171 -10.25 11.35 12.35
C SER A 171 -8.97 10.54 12.52
N ASN A 172 -8.14 10.85 13.52
CA ASN A 172 -6.91 10.10 13.77
C ASN A 172 -7.21 8.69 14.30
N LEU A 173 -8.42 8.45 14.82
CA LEU A 173 -8.88 7.11 15.20
C LEU A 173 -8.95 6.16 14.00
N ILE A 174 -9.06 6.67 12.77
CA ILE A 174 -9.10 5.84 11.55
C ILE A 174 -7.74 5.15 11.32
N LEU A 175 -6.64 5.70 11.84
CA LEU A 175 -5.30 5.09 11.79
C LEU A 175 -5.16 3.86 12.67
N VAL A 176 -6.16 3.60 13.53
CA VAL A 176 -6.18 2.39 14.36
C VAL A 176 -6.59 1.16 13.53
N ILE A 177 -7.35 1.35 12.44
CA ILE A 177 -7.82 0.23 11.59
C ILE A 177 -6.64 -0.63 11.11
N PRO A 178 -5.59 -0.07 10.47
CA PRO A 178 -4.45 -0.86 10.00
C PRO A 178 -3.60 -1.49 11.12
N THR A 179 -3.81 -1.12 12.39
CA THR A 179 -3.04 -1.68 13.51
C THR A 179 -3.62 -3.00 14.04
N PHE A 180 -4.88 -3.28 13.72
CA PHE A 180 -5.61 -4.48 14.15
C PHE A 180 -5.87 -5.48 13.02
N THR A 181 -5.51 -5.13 11.79
CA THR A 181 -5.59 -5.99 10.60
C THR A 181 -4.22 -6.58 10.32
#